data_AF-A0A3D0U654-F1
#
_entry.id   AF-A0A3D0U654-F1
#
_cell.length_a   1.000
_cell.length_b   1.000
_cell.length_c   1.000
_cell.angle_alpha   90.00
_cell.angle_beta   90.00
_cell.angle_gamma   90.00
#
_symmetry.space_group_name_H-M   'P 1'
#
loop_
_entity.id
_entity.type
_entity.pdbx_description
1 polymer ?
#
loop_
_entity_poly.entity_id
_entity_poly.type
_entity_poly.pdbx_seq_one_letter_code
_entity_poly.pdbx_strand_id
1 'polypeptide(L)'
;TAIEPWHVMGEEVSRSGTSRFVDSSVERMQVRLSGLSEGRYVLMCNGRRVPLKFTGTHGEYVAGIRYRAWQPPSALHPTIGVHSPLVFDLIDTFNGRSIGGCTYHVHHAGGRSYDTFPVNAYEAEGRRISRFWSHGHTQGPITVPPEVRPFMHSEDRFYPHGSAVGPMQPPAEEVNREYPYTLDLRRPLRTLS
;
A
#
# COMPACT_ATOMS: atom_id res chain seq x y z
N THR A 1 0.80 -12.72 -15.02
CA THR A 1 2.18 -12.25 -15.25
C THR A 1 2.65 -11.52 -14.01
N ALA A 2 3.73 -11.96 -13.36
CA ALA A 2 4.20 -11.43 -12.08
C ALA A 2 5.49 -10.59 -12.19
N ILE A 3 5.99 -10.39 -13.42
CA ILE A 3 7.18 -9.60 -13.71
C ILE A 3 6.71 -8.25 -14.24
N GLU A 4 7.06 -7.19 -13.53
CA GLU A 4 6.84 -5.82 -13.98
C GLU A 4 8.07 -5.34 -14.77
N PRO A 5 7.91 -4.53 -15.83
CA PRO A 5 9.05 -3.97 -16.55
C PRO A 5 9.83 -3.02 -15.65
N TRP A 6 11.16 -3.18 -15.62
CA TRP A 6 12.06 -2.24 -14.97
C TRP A 6 12.29 -1.06 -15.91
N HIS A 7 11.60 0.06 -15.64
CA HIS A 7 11.85 1.28 -16.39
C HIS A 7 13.25 1.79 -16.08
N VAL A 8 14.01 2.02 -17.14
CA VAL A 8 15.37 2.54 -17.07
C VAL A 8 15.32 4.05 -17.31
N MET A 9 16.11 4.82 -16.55
CA MET A 9 16.28 6.25 -16.78
C MET A 9 17.13 6.50 -18.04
N GLY A 10 17.11 7.75 -18.52
CA GLY A 10 17.99 8.19 -19.62
C GLY A 10 19.47 7.96 -19.31
N GLU A 11 20.30 7.97 -20.35
CA GLU A 11 21.75 7.89 -20.19
C GLU A 11 22.27 9.13 -19.47
N GLU A 12 23.01 8.93 -18.38
CA GLU A 12 23.76 9.98 -17.70
C GLU A 12 25.25 9.85 -18.03
N VAL A 13 25.87 10.97 -18.39
CA VAL A 13 27.31 11.04 -18.66
C VAL A 13 28.04 11.16 -17.32
N SER A 14 28.75 10.11 -16.93
CA SER A 14 29.69 10.14 -15.82
C SER A 14 31.10 10.45 -16.32
N ARG A 15 31.99 10.84 -15.40
CA ARG A 15 33.40 11.10 -15.70
C ARG A 15 34.15 9.87 -16.28
N SER A 16 33.58 8.67 -16.15
CA SER A 16 34.15 7.39 -16.60
C SER A 16 33.41 6.73 -17.77
N GLY A 17 32.32 7.32 -18.28
CA GLY A 17 31.49 6.74 -19.34
C GLY A 17 30.01 7.06 -19.19
N THR A 18 29.15 6.48 -20.05
CA THR A 18 27.69 6.62 -19.96
C THR A 18 27.07 5.46 -19.19
N SER A 19 26.14 5.75 -18.27
CA SER A 19 25.40 4.74 -17.52
C SER A 19 23.91 5.01 -17.55
N ARG A 20 23.11 3.94 -17.48
CA ARG A 20 21.65 4.04 -17.33
C ARG A 20 21.24 3.56 -15.94
N PHE A 21 20.58 4.42 -15.19
CA PHE A 21 20.13 4.11 -13.83
C PHE A 21 18.75 3.46 -13.83
N VAL A 22 18.51 2.57 -12.86
CA VAL A 22 17.21 1.94 -12.61
C VAL A 22 16.62 2.56 -11.35
N ASP A 23 15.30 2.83 -11.37
CA ASP A 23 14.61 3.38 -10.21
C ASP A 23 14.64 2.40 -9.02
N SER A 24 15.54 2.70 -8.09
CA SER A 24 15.69 2.15 -6.73
C SER A 24 14.43 1.98 -5.92
N SER A 25 13.52 2.93 -6.13
CA SER A 25 12.64 3.42 -5.09
C SER A 25 11.36 2.61 -4.94
N VAL A 26 11.03 1.80 -5.94
CA VAL A 26 9.71 1.16 -6.04
C VAL A 26 9.81 -0.33 -5.71
N GLU A 27 8.94 -0.79 -4.82
CA GLU A 27 8.82 -2.19 -4.43
C GLU A 27 7.38 -2.70 -4.60
N ARG A 28 7.25 -4.03 -4.65
CA ARG A 28 5.96 -4.73 -4.64
C ARG A 28 5.91 -5.73 -3.48
N MET A 29 4.92 -5.56 -2.61
CA MET A 29 4.56 -6.54 -1.59
C MET A 29 3.36 -7.38 -2.07
N GLN A 30 3.39 -8.67 -1.78
CA GLN A 30 2.21 -9.52 -1.94
C GLN A 30 1.61 -9.80 -0.57
N VAL A 31 0.30 -9.60 -0.45
CA VAL A 31 -0.47 -10.00 0.73
C VAL A 31 -1.26 -11.25 0.42
N ARG A 32 -1.39 -12.12 1.42
CA ARG A 32 -2.23 -13.31 1.39
C ARG A 32 -3.04 -13.36 2.67
N LEU A 33 -4.35 -13.50 2.55
CA LEU A 33 -5.27 -13.64 3.66
C LEU A 33 -5.91 -15.02 3.56
N SER A 34 -6.10 -15.67 4.70
CA SER A 34 -6.66 -17.01 4.81
C SER A 34 -7.74 -17.03 5.89
N GLY A 35 -8.78 -17.82 5.69
CA GLY A 35 -9.90 -17.94 6.64
C GLY A 35 -10.91 -16.78 6.57
N LEU A 36 -10.93 -16.00 5.48
CA LEU A 36 -11.91 -14.95 5.28
C LEU A 36 -13.25 -15.52 4.81
N SER A 37 -14.35 -14.95 5.31
CA SER A 37 -15.67 -15.13 4.69
C SER A 37 -15.83 -14.13 3.54
N GLU A 38 -16.28 -14.61 2.40
CA GLU A 38 -16.48 -13.81 1.19
C GLU A 38 -17.39 -12.60 1.44
N GLY A 39 -17.02 -11.43 0.90
CA GLY A 39 -17.82 -10.20 0.96
C GLY A 39 -17.83 -9.46 2.31
N ARG A 40 -17.41 -10.08 3.41
CA ARG A 40 -17.44 -9.48 4.76
C ARG A 40 -16.21 -8.65 5.10
N TYR A 41 -15.03 -9.08 4.66
CA TYR A 41 -13.78 -8.46 5.08
C TYR A 41 -13.15 -7.65 3.96
N VAL A 42 -12.66 -6.47 4.32
CA VAL A 42 -11.91 -5.59 3.43
C VAL A 42 -10.53 -5.36 4.04
N LEU A 43 -9.48 -5.61 3.27
CA LEU A 43 -8.12 -5.20 3.64
C LEU A 43 -7.87 -3.78 3.14
N MET A 44 -7.34 -2.94 4.01
CA MET A 44 -6.79 -1.63 3.67
C MET A 44 -5.28 -1.62 3.84
N CYS A 45 -4.62 -0.79 3.04
CA CYS A 45 -3.22 -0.42 3.17
C CYS A 45 -3.08 1.10 3.05
N ASN A 46 -2.52 1.77 4.06
CA ASN A 46 -2.38 3.23 4.13
C ASN A 46 -3.67 3.99 3.78
N GLY A 47 -4.80 3.58 4.34
CA GLY A 47 -6.08 4.25 4.08
C GLY A 47 -6.74 3.88 2.75
N ARG A 48 -6.21 2.93 1.97
CA ARG A 48 -6.73 2.55 0.64
C ARG A 48 -7.12 1.08 0.57
N ARG A 49 -8.24 0.80 -0.10
CA ARG A 49 -8.77 -0.56 -0.25
C ARG A 49 -7.87 -1.41 -1.14
N VAL A 50 -7.48 -2.58 -0.65
CA VAL A 50 -6.66 -3.54 -1.40
C VAL A 50 -7.56 -4.44 -2.27
N PRO A 51 -7.29 -4.57 -3.58
CA PRO A 51 -8.10 -5.36 -4.50
C PRO A 51 -7.80 -6.86 -4.37
N LEU A 52 -8.32 -7.47 -3.30
CA LEU A 52 -8.15 -8.89 -3.01
C LEU A 52 -8.80 -9.77 -4.08
N LYS A 53 -8.06 -10.78 -4.54
CA LYS A 53 -8.48 -11.79 -5.50
C LYS A 53 -8.48 -13.17 -4.88
N PHE A 54 -9.60 -13.88 -5.02
CA PHE A 54 -9.74 -15.29 -4.62
C PHE A 54 -8.73 -16.17 -5.34
N THR A 55 -8.05 -17.06 -4.61
CA THR A 55 -7.01 -17.95 -5.17
C THR A 55 -7.56 -19.26 -5.75
N GLY A 56 -8.81 -19.60 -5.49
CA GLY A 56 -9.37 -20.94 -5.74
C GLY A 56 -9.52 -21.77 -4.47
N THR A 57 -8.75 -21.44 -3.42
CA THR A 57 -8.83 -22.11 -2.12
C THR A 57 -9.80 -21.37 -1.21
N HIS A 58 -10.77 -22.09 -0.62
CA HIS A 58 -11.83 -21.51 0.20
C HIS A 58 -11.27 -20.59 1.30
N GLY A 59 -11.74 -19.34 1.31
CA GLY A 59 -11.33 -18.32 2.27
C GLY A 59 -9.91 -17.77 2.07
N GLU A 60 -9.25 -18.08 0.95
CA GLU A 60 -7.93 -17.56 0.61
C GLU A 60 -7.99 -16.50 -0.50
N TYR A 61 -7.33 -15.37 -0.23
CA TYR A 61 -7.28 -14.22 -1.11
C TYR A 61 -5.88 -13.64 -1.19
N VAL A 62 -5.49 -13.10 -2.34
CA VAL A 62 -4.20 -12.47 -2.58
C VAL A 62 -4.34 -11.13 -3.29
N ALA A 63 -3.39 -10.24 -3.07
CA ALA A 63 -3.22 -9.02 -3.85
C ALA A 63 -1.77 -8.55 -3.86
N GLY A 64 -1.39 -7.79 -4.88
CA GLY A 64 -0.17 -7.01 -4.90
C GLY A 64 -0.38 -5.61 -4.33
N ILE A 65 0.68 -5.04 -3.78
CA ILE A 65 0.74 -3.65 -3.34
C ILE A 65 2.05 -3.08 -3.83
N ARG A 66 1.94 -2.06 -4.68
CA ARG A 66 3.08 -1.33 -5.22
C ARG A 66 3.21 -0.02 -4.49
N TYR A 67 4.42 0.28 -4.04
CA TYR A 67 4.69 1.44 -3.21
C TYR A 67 6.11 1.95 -3.44
N ARG A 68 6.34 3.20 -3.06
CA ARG A 68 7.68 3.78 -2.98
C ARG A 68 8.26 3.54 -1.60
N ALA A 69 9.39 2.84 -1.55
CA ALA A 69 10.06 2.35 -0.36
C ALA A 69 11.05 3.37 0.24
N TRP A 70 11.74 4.12 -0.62
CA TRP A 70 12.69 5.19 -0.25
C TRP A 70 12.75 6.23 -1.38
N GLN A 71 13.50 7.32 -1.23
CA GLN A 71 13.61 8.37 -2.25
C GLN A 71 15.07 8.61 -2.62
N PRO A 72 15.57 8.00 -3.72
CA PRO A 72 16.89 8.31 -4.24
C PRO A 72 16.95 9.73 -4.80
N PRO A 73 18.15 10.34 -4.85
CA PRO A 73 18.36 11.64 -5.50
C PRO A 73 17.91 11.65 -6.97
N SER A 74 18.08 10.52 -7.67
CA SER A 74 17.62 10.32 -9.04
C SER A 74 16.54 9.24 -9.05
N ALA A 75 15.30 9.60 -9.43
CA ALA A 75 14.16 8.69 -9.52
C ALA A 75 13.30 9.04 -10.75
N LEU A 76 12.60 8.07 -11.33
CA LEU A 76 11.75 8.28 -12.51
C LEU A 76 10.58 9.24 -12.21
N HIS A 77 10.12 9.27 -10.96
CA HIS A 77 9.02 10.12 -10.52
C HIS A 77 9.40 10.87 -9.23
N PRO A 78 10.22 11.92 -9.27
CA PRO A 78 10.80 12.53 -8.07
C PRO A 78 9.75 13.13 -7.12
N THR A 79 8.57 13.49 -7.62
CA THR A 79 7.47 14.13 -6.86
C THR A 79 6.65 13.17 -6.00
N ILE A 80 6.80 11.86 -6.17
CA ILE A 80 6.04 10.87 -5.40
C ILE A 80 6.74 10.63 -4.05
N GLY A 81 6.01 10.77 -2.94
CA GLY A 81 6.57 10.56 -1.59
C GLY A 81 6.90 9.09 -1.29
N VAL A 82 7.62 8.87 -0.19
CA VAL A 82 7.81 7.53 0.40
C VAL A 82 6.51 7.10 1.10
N HIS A 83 6.12 5.83 0.92
CA HIS A 83 4.89 5.27 1.49
C HIS A 83 5.14 4.36 2.70
N SER A 84 6.39 4.16 3.09
CA SER A 84 6.73 3.39 4.29
C SER A 84 6.47 4.24 5.55
N PRO A 85 5.92 3.67 6.64
CA PRO A 85 5.48 2.28 6.77
C PRO A 85 4.17 1.97 6.04
N LEU A 86 4.00 0.72 5.62
CA LEU A 86 2.72 0.21 5.14
C LEU A 86 1.90 -0.25 6.34
N VAL A 87 0.79 0.44 6.61
CA VAL A 87 -0.16 0.13 7.67
C VAL A 87 -1.33 -0.63 7.08
N PHE A 88 -1.53 -1.85 7.55
CA PHE A 88 -2.58 -2.75 7.12
C PHE A 88 -3.69 -2.80 8.16
N ASP A 89 -4.93 -2.63 7.70
CA ASP A 89 -6.13 -2.72 8.52
C ASP A 89 -7.09 -3.74 7.90
N LEU A 90 -7.53 -4.73 8.67
CA LEU A 90 -8.56 -5.68 8.26
C LEU A 90 -9.89 -5.23 8.85
N ILE A 91 -10.82 -4.88 7.97
CA ILE A 91 -12.10 -4.29 8.35
C ILE A 91 -13.20 -5.30 8.18
N ASP A 92 -14.01 -5.46 9.21
CA ASP A 92 -15.28 -6.16 9.15
C ASP A 92 -16.37 -5.17 8.70
N THR A 93 -16.83 -5.29 7.46
CA THR A 93 -17.82 -4.37 6.88
C THR A 93 -19.19 -4.49 7.54
N PHE A 94 -19.50 -5.63 8.16
CA PHE A 94 -20.79 -5.83 8.80
C PHE A 94 -20.87 -5.07 10.13
N ASN A 95 -19.76 -5.02 10.86
CA ASN A 95 -19.65 -4.31 12.13
C ASN A 95 -19.04 -2.90 11.98
N GLY A 96 -18.57 -2.54 10.78
CA GLY A 96 -17.99 -1.22 10.49
C GLY A 96 -16.74 -0.90 11.30
N ARG A 97 -15.91 -1.90 11.65
CA ARG A 97 -14.72 -1.70 12.50
C ARG A 97 -13.50 -2.47 12.01
N SER A 98 -12.31 -1.92 12.30
CA SER A 98 -11.06 -2.68 12.18
C SER A 98 -11.06 -3.80 13.22
N ILE A 99 -10.80 -5.03 12.78
CA ILE A 99 -10.70 -6.23 13.65
C ILE A 99 -9.24 -6.62 13.92
N GLY A 100 -8.29 -5.95 13.28
CA GLY A 100 -6.87 -6.18 13.46
C GLY A 100 -6.08 -5.67 12.27
N GLY A 101 -4.76 -5.84 12.33
CA GLY A 101 -3.87 -5.32 11.30
C GLY A 101 -2.40 -5.45 11.69
N CYS A 102 -1.53 -4.97 10.82
CA CYS A 102 -0.09 -5.01 11.01
C CYS A 102 0.59 -3.82 10.34
N THR A 103 1.86 -3.60 10.67
CA THR A 103 2.66 -2.54 10.07
C THR A 103 3.94 -3.13 9.49
N TYR A 104 4.25 -2.78 8.25
CA TYR A 104 5.49 -3.17 7.60
C TYR A 104 6.37 -1.95 7.33
N HIS A 105 7.62 -2.03 7.77
CA HIS A 105 8.65 -1.03 7.53
C HIS A 105 9.60 -1.52 6.44
N VAL A 106 10.00 -0.65 5.52
CA VAL A 106 10.98 -0.99 4.47
C VAL A 106 12.36 -1.23 5.07
N HIS A 107 12.72 -0.35 6.00
CA HIS A 107 13.92 -0.43 6.82
C HIS A 107 13.55 -0.75 8.27
N HIS A 108 14.54 -0.98 9.12
CA HIS A 108 14.29 -1.13 10.55
C HIS A 108 13.51 0.09 11.07
N ALA A 109 12.46 -0.12 11.86
CA ALA A 109 11.55 0.95 12.32
C ALA A 109 12.26 2.10 13.06
N GLY A 110 13.40 1.82 13.71
CA GLY A 110 14.29 2.83 14.30
C GLY A 110 15.16 3.62 13.31
N GLY A 111 14.88 3.58 12.00
CA GLY A 111 15.62 4.33 10.97
C GLY A 111 17.04 3.83 10.69
N ARG A 112 17.38 2.62 11.15
CA ARG A 112 18.70 2.03 10.94
C ARG A 112 18.80 1.39 9.56
N SER A 113 19.74 1.88 8.74
CA SER A 113 20.31 1.13 7.63
C SER A 113 21.44 0.24 8.15
N TYR A 114 21.58 -0.96 7.60
CA TYR A 114 22.70 -1.83 7.91
C TYR A 114 23.81 -1.58 6.89
N ASP A 115 25.00 -1.20 7.36
CA ASP A 115 26.16 -0.97 6.48
C ASP A 115 26.83 -2.28 6.04
N THR A 116 26.59 -3.36 6.79
CA THR A 116 27.18 -4.68 6.53
C THR A 116 26.14 -5.69 6.10
N PHE A 117 26.58 -6.65 5.27
CA PHE A 117 25.80 -7.85 4.98
C PHE A 117 25.56 -8.67 6.26
N PRO A 118 24.45 -9.41 6.34
CA PRO A 118 24.21 -10.31 7.47
C PRO A 118 25.31 -11.37 7.54
N VAL A 119 25.83 -11.63 8.74
CA VAL A 119 26.91 -12.60 8.98
C VAL A 119 26.43 -14.05 8.79
N ASN A 120 25.13 -14.30 8.93
CA ASN A 120 24.51 -15.60 8.73
C ASN A 120 23.01 -15.50 8.39
N ALA A 121 22.38 -16.65 8.11
CA ALA A 121 20.96 -16.72 7.78
C ALA A 121 20.03 -16.29 8.94
N TYR A 122 20.39 -16.59 10.20
CA TYR A 122 19.61 -16.19 11.37
C TYR A 122 19.60 -14.67 11.56
N GLU A 123 20.72 -13.99 11.33
CA GLU A 123 20.77 -12.53 11.37
C GLU A 123 19.93 -11.94 10.23
N ALA A 124 20.04 -12.48 9.01
CA ALA A 124 19.23 -12.04 7.88
C ALA A 124 17.72 -12.19 8.15
N GLU A 125 17.32 -13.31 8.76
CA GLU A 125 15.95 -13.56 9.18
C GLU A 125 15.50 -12.61 10.29
N GLY A 126 16.33 -12.39 11.32
CA GLY A 126 16.04 -11.43 12.39
C GLY A 126 15.86 -10.01 11.85
N ARG A 127 16.72 -9.58 10.92
CA ARG A 127 16.58 -8.30 10.21
C ARG A 127 15.25 -8.25 9.43
N ARG A 128 14.85 -9.33 8.76
CA ARG A 128 13.56 -9.41 8.05
C ARG A 128 12.37 -9.33 9.00
N ILE A 129 12.39 -10.06 10.13
CA ILE A 129 11.30 -10.07 11.12
C ILE A 129 11.15 -8.70 11.77
N SER A 130 12.26 -8.01 12.07
CA SER A 130 12.23 -6.67 12.70
C SER A 130 11.47 -5.60 11.90
N ARG A 131 11.26 -5.84 10.60
CA ARG A 131 10.48 -4.96 9.71
C ARG A 131 8.97 -5.14 9.84
N PHE A 132 8.51 -6.21 10.48
CA PHE A 132 7.10 -6.52 10.60
C PHE A 132 6.64 -6.38 12.05
N TRP A 133 5.65 -5.52 12.26
CA TRP A 133 4.99 -5.33 13.54
C TRP A 133 3.57 -5.87 13.47
N SER A 134 3.19 -6.72 14.42
CA SER A 134 1.82 -7.22 14.58
C SER A 134 0.87 -6.21 15.22
N HIS A 135 1.36 -5.00 15.49
CA HIS A 135 0.66 -3.86 16.08
C HIS A 135 0.92 -2.60 15.24
N GLY A 136 0.31 -1.47 15.59
CA GLY A 136 0.46 -0.20 14.85
C GLY A 136 -0.57 0.02 13.74
N HIS A 137 -1.56 -0.87 13.64
CA HIS A 137 -2.74 -0.67 12.80
C HIS A 137 -3.72 0.32 13.44
N THR A 138 -4.64 0.85 12.63
CA THR A 138 -5.61 1.86 13.07
C THR A 138 -6.65 1.21 13.99
N GLN A 139 -6.66 1.60 15.26
CA GLN A 139 -7.67 1.15 16.22
C GLN A 139 -8.85 2.13 16.27
N GLY A 140 -10.07 1.60 16.26
CA GLY A 140 -11.30 2.40 16.35
C GLY A 140 -11.93 2.72 14.98
N PRO A 141 -12.87 3.68 14.92
CA PRO A 141 -13.52 4.08 13.69
C PRO A 141 -12.48 4.66 12.71
N ILE A 142 -12.37 4.09 11.52
CA ILE A 142 -11.44 4.55 10.49
C ILE A 142 -12.00 5.82 9.86
N THR A 143 -11.30 6.95 10.03
CA THR A 143 -11.63 8.15 9.27
C THR A 143 -11.12 7.94 7.86
N VAL A 144 -12.00 7.59 6.93
CA VAL A 144 -11.68 7.61 5.51
C VAL A 144 -11.23 9.04 5.18
N PRO A 145 -10.05 9.25 4.57
CA PRO A 145 -9.62 10.58 4.18
C PRO A 145 -10.74 11.23 3.35
N PRO A 146 -11.18 12.46 3.70
CA PRO A 146 -12.21 13.14 2.93
C PRO A 146 -11.74 13.19 1.48
N GLU A 147 -12.66 12.87 0.57
CA GLU A 147 -12.46 12.88 -0.88
C GLU A 147 -11.62 14.11 -1.26
N VAL A 148 -10.41 13.91 -1.79
CA VAL A 148 -9.70 15.02 -2.43
C VAL A 148 -10.38 15.23 -3.78
N ARG A 149 -11.56 15.86 -3.76
CA ARG A 149 -12.19 16.42 -4.95
C ARG A 149 -11.26 17.54 -5.42
N PRO A 150 -10.63 17.44 -6.61
CA PRO A 150 -10.00 18.61 -7.19
C PRO A 150 -11.10 19.67 -7.33
N PHE A 151 -10.85 20.86 -6.80
CA PHE A 151 -11.76 22.00 -6.84
C PHE A 151 -12.26 22.25 -8.27
N MET A 152 -13.42 21.72 -8.63
CA MET A 152 -14.21 22.25 -9.74
C MET A 152 -15.66 21.76 -9.69
N HIS A 153 -16.54 22.76 -9.62
CA HIS A 153 -18.00 22.72 -9.78
C HIS A 153 -18.82 22.41 -8.53
N SER A 154 -19.32 23.52 -7.98
CA SER A 154 -20.47 23.67 -7.09
C SER A 154 -21.65 22.80 -7.52
N GLU A 155 -22.10 21.91 -6.65
CA GLU A 155 -23.49 21.52 -6.37
C GLU A 155 -23.44 20.54 -5.16
N ASP A 156 -22.87 21.01 -4.05
CA ASP A 156 -22.87 20.25 -2.79
C ASP A 156 -24.24 20.36 -2.13
N ARG A 157 -25.06 19.32 -2.31
CA ARG A 157 -26.35 19.19 -1.64
C ARG A 157 -26.09 18.86 -0.17
N PHE A 158 -26.18 19.87 0.69
CA PHE A 158 -26.10 19.76 2.15
C PHE A 158 -27.25 18.90 2.69
N TYR A 159 -26.95 17.76 3.31
CA TYR A 159 -27.92 16.96 4.05
C TYR A 159 -27.82 17.29 5.55
N PRO A 160 -28.82 17.93 6.17
CA PRO A 160 -28.77 18.44 7.54
C PRO A 160 -28.94 17.36 8.63
N HIS A 161 -29.14 16.09 8.26
CA HIS A 161 -29.16 15.00 9.22
C HIS A 161 -27.79 14.34 9.23
N GLY A 162 -27.08 14.55 10.34
CA GLY A 162 -25.71 14.09 10.56
C GLY A 162 -25.49 12.70 10.02
N SER A 163 -24.37 12.52 9.32
CA SER A 163 -23.91 11.26 8.77
C SER A 163 -24.02 10.20 9.85
N ALA A 164 -25.10 9.42 9.81
CA ALA A 164 -25.27 8.32 10.74
C ALA A 164 -24.03 7.44 10.62
N VAL A 165 -23.55 6.93 11.75
CA VAL A 165 -22.47 5.93 11.82
C VAL A 165 -22.98 4.66 11.15
N GLY A 166 -23.05 4.67 9.81
CA GLY A 166 -23.40 3.53 9.00
C GLY A 166 -22.24 2.54 8.96
N PRO A 167 -22.50 1.28 8.57
CA PRO A 167 -21.45 0.28 8.40
C PRO A 167 -20.37 0.84 7.47
N MET A 168 -19.20 1.10 8.06
CA MET A 168 -18.07 1.75 7.42
C MET A 168 -17.50 0.84 6.34
N GLN A 169 -17.89 1.09 5.10
CA GLN A 169 -17.24 0.48 3.95
C GLN A 169 -16.21 1.49 3.40
N PRO A 170 -14.93 1.13 3.36
CA PRO A 170 -13.93 1.97 2.71
C PRO A 170 -14.34 2.21 1.25
N PRO A 171 -14.17 3.44 0.73
CA PRO A 171 -14.50 3.75 -0.65
C PRO A 171 -13.83 2.75 -1.59
N ALA A 172 -14.57 2.35 -2.62
CA ALA A 172 -14.02 1.46 -3.63
C ALA A 172 -12.89 2.19 -4.36
N GLU A 173 -11.70 1.57 -4.35
CA GLU A 173 -10.54 2.05 -5.09
C GLU A 173 -10.74 1.79 -6.59
N GLU A 174 -10.40 2.77 -7.44
CA GLU A 174 -10.42 2.57 -8.89
C GLU A 174 -9.46 1.44 -9.29
N VAL A 175 -10.01 0.38 -9.90
CA VAL A 175 -9.22 -0.77 -10.30
C VAL A 175 -8.35 -0.41 -11.51
N ASN A 176 -7.05 -0.57 -11.36
CA ASN A 176 -6.10 -0.40 -12.45
C ASN A 176 -6.30 -1.48 -13.52
N ARG A 177 -6.71 -1.11 -14.73
CA ARG A 177 -6.96 -2.06 -15.84
C ARG A 177 -5.73 -2.88 -16.23
N GLU A 178 -4.53 -2.32 -16.11
CA GLU A 178 -3.28 -3.00 -16.45
C GLU A 178 -2.83 -3.98 -15.34
N TYR A 179 -3.11 -3.63 -14.08
CA TYR A 179 -2.75 -4.42 -12.91
C TYR A 179 -3.95 -4.54 -11.95
N PRO A 180 -5.00 -5.30 -12.33
CA PRO A 180 -6.29 -5.31 -11.63
C PRO A 180 -6.25 -5.87 -10.21
N TYR A 181 -5.18 -6.62 -9.88
CA TYR A 181 -4.97 -7.25 -8.58
C TYR A 181 -3.84 -6.60 -7.79
N THR A 182 -3.46 -5.37 -8.14
CA THR A 182 -2.40 -4.62 -7.47
C THR A 182 -2.91 -3.24 -7.07
N LEU A 183 -2.86 -2.92 -5.78
CA LEU A 183 -3.00 -1.55 -5.29
C LEU A 183 -1.70 -0.78 -5.56
N ASP A 184 -1.74 0.29 -6.36
CA ASP A 184 -0.58 1.14 -6.60
C ASP A 184 -0.69 2.43 -5.79
N LEU A 185 0.01 2.48 -4.65
CA LEU A 185 -0.02 3.61 -3.73
C LEU A 185 0.52 4.90 -4.37
N ARG A 186 1.34 4.78 -5.41
CA ARG A 186 1.92 5.89 -6.16
C ARG A 186 0.88 6.67 -6.97
N ARG A 187 -0.28 6.07 -7.25
CA ARG A 187 -1.38 6.73 -7.95
C ARG A 187 -2.18 7.59 -6.97
N PRO A 188 -2.65 8.78 -7.38
CA PRO A 188 -3.54 9.57 -6.54
C PRO A 188 -4.80 8.77 -6.19
N LEU A 189 -5.38 9.04 -5.02
CA LEU A 189 -6.60 8.39 -4.57
C LEU A 189 -7.74 8.77 -5.53
N ARG A 190 -8.29 7.77 -6.23
CA ARG A 190 -9.45 7.92 -7.11
C ARG A 190 -10.50 6.92 -6.66
N THR A 191 -11.60 7.45 -6.14
CA THR A 191 -12.75 6.65 -5.71
C THR A 191 -13.76 6.53 -6.84
N LEU A 192 -14.36 5.35 -7.00
CA LEU A 192 -15.48 5.17 -7.93
C LEU A 192 -16.70 5.95 -7.40
N SER A 193 -17.20 6.90 -8.22
CA SER A 193 -18.41 7.70 -7.97
C SER A 193 -19.68 6.87 -7.99
#